data_AF-A0A8T4J3L6-F1
#
_entry.id   AF-A0A8T4J3L6-F1
#
_cell.length_a   1.000
_cell.length_b   1.000
_cell.length_c   1.000
_cell.angle_alpha   90.00
_cell.angle_beta   90.00
_cell.angle_gamma   90.00
#
_symmetry.space_group_name_H-M   'P 1'
#
loop_
_entity.id
_entity.type
_entity.pdbx_description
1 polymer ?
#
loop_
_entity_poly.entity_id
_entity_poly.type
_entity_poly.pdbx_seq_one_letter_code
_entity_poly.pdbx_strand_id
1 'polypeptide(L)' 'VALDSVSTMADGIKVGRPGDVPFKIVGDLVDEVRTVSEDALSSALLLCLERAKLVVEPAGASPVAALLA' A
#
# COMPACT_ATOMS: atom_id res chain seq x y z
N VAL A 1 1.92 12.36 13.45
CA VAL A 1 2.97 11.33 13.28
C VAL A 1 3.75 11.69 12.02
N ALA A 2 5.08 11.72 12.07
CA ALA A 2 5.94 11.97 10.91
C ALA A 2 7.11 10.98 10.96
N LEU A 3 7.48 10.45 9.80
CA LEU A 3 8.61 9.54 9.63
C LEU A 3 9.84 10.31 9.17
N ASP A 4 11.01 9.94 9.69
CA ASP A 4 12.28 10.56 9.31
C ASP A 4 12.71 10.16 7.88
N SER A 5 12.34 8.96 7.45
CA SER A 5 12.56 8.49 6.08
C SER A 5 11.53 7.44 5.68
N VAL A 6 11.26 7.36 4.37
CA VAL A 6 10.37 6.36 3.77
C VAL A 6 11.06 5.78 2.54
N SER A 7 11.07 4.46 2.41
CA SER A 7 11.60 3.74 1.25
C SER A 7 10.63 2.66 0.84
N THR A 8 10.17 2.71 -0.41
CA THR A 8 9.30 1.71 -1.03
C THR A 8 9.28 1.93 -2.55
N MET A 9 9.04 0.87 -3.33
CA MET A 9 8.77 0.99 -4.76
C MET A 9 7.39 1.62 -5.06
N ALA A 10 6.47 1.61 -4.08
CA ALA A 10 5.13 2.21 -4.22
C ALA A 10 5.17 3.72 -3.97
N ASP A 11 5.71 4.46 -4.96
CA ASP A 11 5.91 5.91 -4.91
C ASP A 11 4.62 6.71 -4.70
N GLY A 12 3.51 6.31 -5.31
CA GLY A 12 2.20 6.95 -5.16
C GLY A 12 1.66 6.97 -3.72
N ILE A 13 2.18 6.10 -2.84
CA ILE A 13 1.84 6.05 -1.40
C ILE A 13 3.06 6.25 -0.50
N LYS A 14 4.17 6.78 -1.02
CA LYS A 14 5.39 7.09 -0.27
C LYS A 14 5.24 8.38 0.56
N VAL A 15 4.41 8.31 1.60
CA VAL A 15 4.02 9.47 2.43
C VAL A 15 4.72 9.45 3.78
N GLY A 16 5.57 10.45 4.06
CA GLY A 16 6.29 10.58 5.34
C GLY A 16 5.45 11.13 6.49
N ARG A 17 4.41 11.93 6.20
CA ARG A 17 3.45 12.42 7.19
C ARG A 17 2.05 12.44 6.58
N PRO A 18 1.08 11.70 7.13
CA PRO A 18 -0.30 11.78 6.68
C PRO A 18 -0.91 13.14 7.03
N GLY A 19 -1.89 13.58 6.25
CA GLY A 19 -2.66 14.80 6.55
C GLY A 19 -3.46 14.65 7.84
N ASP A 20 -3.57 15.73 8.61
CA ASP A 20 -4.15 15.68 9.96
C ASP A 20 -5.63 15.24 9.95
N VAL A 21 -6.41 15.72 8.97
CA VAL A 21 -7.83 15.35 8.81
C VAL A 21 -8.04 13.88 8.44
N PRO A 22 -7.47 13.35 7.33
CA PRO A 22 -7.66 11.95 6.97
C PRO A 22 -7.06 11.00 8.03
N PHE A 23 -5.93 11.35 8.65
CA PHE A 23 -5.34 10.52 9.70
C PHE A 23 -6.27 10.36 10.91
N LYS A 24 -6.96 11.42 11.33
CA LYS A 24 -7.96 11.36 12.38
C LYS A 24 -9.15 10.46 12.00
N ILE A 25 -9.69 10.65 10.79
CA ILE A 25 -10.83 9.84 10.30
C ILE A 25 -10.47 8.35 10.25
N VAL A 26 -9.26 8.02 9.78
CA VAL A 26 -8.77 6.63 9.77
C VAL A 26 -8.69 6.07 11.20
N GLY A 27 -8.14 6.84 12.15
CA GLY A 27 -8.07 6.42 13.55
C GLY A 27 -9.44 6.18 14.21
N ASP A 28 -10.48 6.89 13.77
CA ASP A 28 -11.83 6.78 14.32
C ASP A 28 -12.66 5.66 13.64
N LEU A 29 -12.41 5.35 12.36
CA LEU A 29 -13.31 4.55 11.52
C LEU A 29 -12.73 3.25 10.94
N VAL A 30 -11.40 3.09 10.86
CA VAL A 30 -10.78 1.93 10.21
C VAL A 30 -10.48 0.84 11.22
N ASP A 31 -10.94 -0.39 10.94
CA ASP A 31 -10.75 -1.54 11.82
C ASP A 31 -9.28 -2.01 11.90
N GLU A 32 -8.57 -2.00 10.78
CA GLU A 32 -7.21 -2.50 10.68
C GLU A 32 -6.38 -1.76 9.61
N VAL A 33 -5.10 -1.54 9.91
CA VAL A 33 -4.09 -1.11 8.93
C VAL A 33 -3.05 -2.22 8.78
N ARG A 34 -2.88 -2.73 7.55
CA ARG A 34 -1.85 -3.72 7.23
C ARG A 34 -0.71 -3.12 6.44
N THR A 35 0.50 -3.56 6.77
CA THR A 35 1.72 -3.30 5.99
C THR A 35 2.10 -4.53 5.19
N VAL A 36 2.69 -4.33 4.02
CA VAL A 36 3.17 -5.40 3.14
C VAL A 36 4.63 -5.17 2.78
N SER A 37 5.35 -6.24 2.45
CA SER A 37 6.73 -6.15 1.98
C SER A 37 6.80 -5.82 0.48
N GLU A 38 7.97 -5.37 0.02
CA GLU A 38 8.28 -5.14 -1.40
C GLU A 38 8.12 -6.43 -2.24
N ASP A 39 8.44 -7.59 -1.65
CA ASP A 39 8.29 -8.90 -2.31
C ASP A 39 6.80 -9.28 -2.47
N ALA A 40 5.97 -8.95 -1.47
CA ALA A 40 4.53 -9.16 -1.55
C ALA A 40 3.88 -8.23 -2.58
N LEU A 41 4.32 -6.97 -2.66
CA LEU A 41 3.92 -6.04 -3.72
C LEU A 41 4.29 -6.56 -5.11
N SER A 42 5.53 -7.05 -5.28
CA SER A 42 6.00 -7.62 -6.53
C SER A 42 5.18 -8.85 -6.94
N SER A 43 4.86 -9.72 -5.99
CA SER A 43 4.02 -10.90 -6.23
C SER A 43 2.60 -10.53 -6.62
N ALA A 44 2.03 -9.51 -5.98
CA ALA A 44 0.70 -9.00 -6.31
C ALA A 44 0.65 -8.36 -7.70
N LEU A 45 1.69 -7.62 -8.10
CA LEU A 45 1.81 -7.07 -9.44
C LEU A 45 1.79 -8.16 -10.51
N LEU A 46 2.59 -9.22 -10.32
CA LEU A 46 2.61 -10.37 -11.21
C LEU A 46 1.25 -11.07 -11.26
N LEU A 47 0.59 -11.26 -10.12
CA LEU A 47 -0.74 -11.88 -10.08
C LEU A 47 -1.76 -11.04 -10.85
N CYS A 48 -1.80 -9.72 -10.64
CA CYS A 48 -2.68 -8.81 -11.36
C CYS A 48 -2.46 -8.90 -12.88
N LEU A 49 -1.20 -8.90 -13.32
CA LEU A 49 -0.86 -8.96 -14.73
C LEU A 49 -1.18 -10.33 -15.34
N GLU A 50 -0.75 -11.41 -14.71
CA GLU A 50 -0.82 -12.75 -15.28
C GLU A 50 -2.21 -13.37 -15.18
N ARG A 51 -2.92 -13.14 -14.08
CA ARG A 51 -4.22 -13.77 -13.80
C ARG A 51 -5.39 -12.85 -14.08
N ALA A 52 -5.32 -11.61 -13.62
CA ALA A 52 -6.40 -10.63 -13.82
C ALA A 52 -6.28 -9.88 -15.16
N LYS A 53 -5.13 -9.97 -15.84
CA LYS A 53 -4.84 -9.24 -17.10
C LYS A 53 -4.92 -7.72 -16.92
N LEU A 54 -4.57 -7.25 -15.73
CA LEU A 54 -4.53 -5.84 -15.36
C LEU A 54 -3.09 -5.37 -15.20
N VAL A 55 -2.74 -4.30 -15.91
CA VAL A 55 -1.50 -3.56 -15.68
C VAL A 55 -1.79 -2.52 -14.61
N VAL A 56 -1.14 -2.64 -13.45
CA VAL A 56 -1.30 -1.72 -12.32
C VAL A 56 0.07 -1.26 -11.83
N GLU A 57 0.13 -0.09 -11.21
CA GLU A 57 1.33 0.39 -10.51
C GLU A 57 1.47 -0.27 -9.12
N PRO A 58 2.67 -0.23 -8.48
CA PRO A 58 2.88 -0.88 -7.19
C PRO A 58 1.93 -0.39 -6.08
N ALA A 59 1.61 0.91 -6.04
CA ALA A 59 0.64 1.45 -5.08
C ALA A 59 -0.75 0.81 -5.26
N GLY A 60 -1.21 0.65 -6.50
CA GLY A 60 -2.47 0.00 -6.84
C GLY A 60 -2.50 -1.50 -6.54
N ALA A 61 -1.34 -2.16 -6.50
CA ALA A 61 -1.22 -3.58 -6.13
C ALA A 61 -1.20 -3.81 -4.61
N SER A 62 -1.01 -2.77 -3.79
CA SER A 62 -0.87 -2.91 -2.32
C SER A 62 -2.02 -3.62 -1.61
N PRO A 63 -3.31 -3.43 -1.97
CA PRO A 63 -4.39 -4.15 -1.31
C PRO A 63 -4.40 -5.64 -1.70
N VAL A 64 -4.01 -5.96 -2.95
CA VAL A 64 -3.89 -7.35 -3.39
C VAL A 64 -2.73 -8.03 -2.66
N ALA A 65 -1.60 -7.35 -2.49
CA ALA A 65 -0.48 -7.85 -1.69
C ALA A 65 -0.91 -8.19 -0.26
N ALA A 66 -1.75 -7.35 0.36
CA ALA A 66 -2.23 -7.59 1.72
C ALA A 66 -3.17 -8.82 1.83
N LEU A 67 -3.86 -9.19 0.75
CA LEU A 67 -4.72 -10.38 0.69
C LEU A 67 -3.94 -11.67 0.41
N LEU A 68 -2.74 -11.57 -0.15
CA LEU A 68 -1.88 -12.71 -0.45
C LEU A 68 -0.94 -13.10 0.71
N ALA A 69 -0.76 -12.19 1.68
CA ALA A 69 0.15 -12.31 2.81
C ALA A 69 -0.50 -12.99 4.03
#